data_AF-A0A4Q5Y1K4-F1
#
_entry.id   AF-A0A4Q5Y1K4-F1
#
_cell.length_a   1.000
_cell.length_b   1.000
_cell.length_c   1.000
_cell.angle_alpha   90.00
_cell.angle_beta   90.00
_cell.angle_gamma   90.00
#
_symmetry.space_group_name_H-M   'P 1'
#
loop_
_entity.id
_entity.type
_entity.pdbx_description
1 polymer ?
#
loop_
_entity_poly.entity_id
_entity_poly.type
_entity_poly.pdbx_seq_one_letter_code
_entity_poly.pdbx_strand_id
1 'polypeptide(L)'
;MVTEYHDYWTANHQIPDEKYFTSHADKVIRQKAADLLQTRFSPSPNWQVKYKIEIAFGDNVYKENIESTLAYFELKLLRKLLTENMKQMQHEQDVQKIVTLMKSHQSLKQREKELMSIVIVRG
;
A
#
# COMPACT_ATOMS: atom_id res chain seq x y z
N MET A 1 16.26 -3.44 25.29
CA MET A 1 15.39 -3.16 24.13
C MET A 1 14.16 -4.05 24.18
N VAL A 2 14.27 -5.38 24.01
CA VAL A 2 13.09 -6.28 24.08
C VAL A 2 12.46 -6.32 25.49
N THR A 3 13.28 -6.27 26.54
CA THR A 3 12.80 -6.20 27.94
C THR A 3 12.10 -4.88 28.23
N GLU A 4 12.74 -3.73 27.93
CA GLU A 4 12.18 -2.39 28.14
C GLU A 4 10.81 -2.18 27.48
N TYR A 5 10.65 -2.68 26.25
CA TYR A 5 9.37 -2.63 25.53
C TYR A 5 8.28 -3.44 26.25
N HIS A 6 8.62 -4.67 26.65
CA HIS A 6 7.69 -5.56 27.35
C HIS A 6 7.29 -4.99 28.72
N ASP A 7 8.24 -4.39 29.43
CA ASP A 7 8.01 -3.78 30.74
C ASP A 7 7.08 -2.56 30.63
N TYR A 8 7.29 -1.70 29.63
CA TYR A 8 6.39 -0.58 29.34
C TYR A 8 4.98 -1.04 28.98
N TRP A 9 4.85 -2.06 28.12
CA TRP A 9 3.56 -2.61 27.72
C TRP A 9 2.81 -3.23 28.89
N THR A 10 3.51 -3.98 29.74
CA THR A 10 2.93 -4.60 30.94
C THR A 10 2.43 -3.55 31.94
N ALA A 11 3.17 -2.46 32.10
CA ALA A 11 2.79 -1.38 33.01
C ALA A 11 1.66 -0.48 32.48
N ASN A 12 1.70 -0.12 31.20
CA ASN A 12 0.83 0.92 30.63
C ASN A 12 -0.28 0.38 29.72
N HIS A 13 -0.23 -0.91 29.35
CA HIS A 13 -1.11 -1.53 28.34
C HIS A 13 -1.14 -0.75 27.00
N GLN A 14 -0.05 -0.05 26.70
CA GLN A 14 0.10 0.81 25.53
C GLN A 14 1.43 0.52 24.83
N ILE A 15 1.47 0.79 23.53
CA ILE A 15 2.69 0.71 22.75
C ILE A 15 3.50 1.99 23.03
N PRO A 16 4.76 1.89 23.45
CA PRO A 16 5.60 3.06 23.70
C PRO A 16 5.86 3.84 22.41
N ASP A 17 5.66 5.16 22.46
CA ASP A 17 5.97 6.10 21.38
C ASP A 17 7.49 6.25 21.18
N GLU A 18 7.93 6.72 20.00
CA GLU A 18 9.36 6.94 19.68
C GLU A 18 10.06 7.85 20.70
N LYS A 19 9.31 8.81 21.25
CA LYS A 19 9.77 9.72 22.31
C LYS A 19 10.23 8.98 23.57
N TYR A 20 9.60 7.86 23.91
CA TYR A 20 9.95 7.06 25.07
C TYR A 20 11.38 6.52 24.97
N PHE A 21 11.79 6.04 23.79
CA PHE A 21 13.14 5.50 23.58
C PHE A 21 14.19 6.58 23.33
N THR A 22 13.83 7.67 22.65
CA THR A 22 14.77 8.78 22.36
C THR A 22 15.07 9.63 23.60
N SER A 23 14.17 9.70 24.56
CA SER A 23 14.35 10.40 25.85
C SER A 23 14.60 9.46 27.04
N HIS A 24 14.81 8.17 26.79
CA HIS A 24 15.00 7.13 27.81
C HIS A 24 16.09 7.47 28.83
N ALA A 25 16.02 7.07 30.11
CA ALA A 25 17.02 7.42 31.11
C ALA A 25 18.43 6.84 30.83
N ASP A 26 18.49 5.65 30.23
CA ASP A 26 19.73 5.00 29.80
C ASP A 26 20.29 5.61 28.50
N LYS A 27 21.54 6.10 28.56
CA LYS A 27 22.27 6.66 27.41
C LYS A 27 22.45 5.67 26.26
N VAL A 28 22.64 4.38 26.55
CA VAL A 28 22.84 3.35 25.52
C VAL A 28 21.55 3.15 24.73
N ILE A 29 20.40 3.13 25.41
CA ILE A 29 19.09 3.00 24.78
C ILE A 29 18.80 4.24 23.93
N ARG A 30 19.02 5.44 24.48
CA ARG A 30 18.84 6.70 23.72
C ARG A 30 19.69 6.74 22.45
N GLN A 31 20.97 6.43 22.56
CA GLN A 31 21.88 6.48 21.42
C GLN A 31 21.47 5.48 20.34
N LYS A 32 21.13 4.24 20.72
CA LYS A 32 20.65 3.22 19.78
C LYS A 32 19.33 3.62 19.13
N ALA A 33 18.40 4.22 19.88
CA ALA A 33 17.14 4.71 19.32
C ALA A 33 17.37 5.83 18.31
N ALA A 34 18.21 6.81 18.64
CA ALA A 34 18.59 7.89 17.72
C ALA A 34 19.27 7.35 16.44
N ASP A 35 20.19 6.40 16.60
CA ASP A 35 20.91 5.77 15.48
C ASP A 35 19.98 4.96 14.55
N LEU A 36 18.90 4.38 15.08
CA LEU A 36 17.91 3.64 14.29
C LEU A 36 16.92 4.55 13.57
N LEU A 37 16.53 5.66 14.21
CA LEU A 37 15.57 6.63 13.65
C LEU A 37 16.22 7.54 12.60
N GLN A 38 17.54 7.70 12.60
CA GLN A 38 18.24 8.43 11.55
C GLN A 38 18.25 7.64 10.24
N THR A 39 17.66 8.21 9.20
CA THR A 39 17.76 7.71 7.82
C THR A 39 19.20 7.89 7.32
N ARG A 40 20.05 6.87 7.55
CA ARG A 40 21.50 6.93 7.27
C ARG A 40 21.89 6.98 5.79
N PHE A 41 20.97 6.64 4.89
CA PHE A 41 21.27 6.51 3.47
C PHE A 41 20.30 7.34 2.66
N SER A 42 20.83 8.26 1.86
CA SER A 42 20.10 9.00 0.83
C SER A 42 20.78 8.72 -0.52
N PRO A 43 20.03 8.63 -1.64
CA PRO A 43 20.63 8.44 -2.95
C PRO A 43 21.57 9.59 -3.26
N SER A 44 22.70 9.28 -3.91
CA SER A 44 23.60 10.33 -4.38
C SER A 44 22.88 11.22 -5.40
N PRO A 45 22.97 12.56 -5.29
CA PRO A 45 22.41 13.48 -6.29
C PRO A 45 22.98 13.24 -7.70
N ASN A 46 24.18 12.64 -7.80
CA ASN A 46 24.83 12.36 -9.08
C ASN A 46 24.07 11.35 -9.93
N TRP A 47 23.24 10.48 -9.34
CA TRP A 47 22.40 9.57 -10.11
C TRP A 47 21.46 10.33 -11.06
N GLN A 48 20.79 11.37 -10.55
CA GLN A 48 19.92 12.21 -11.36
C GLN A 48 20.72 13.20 -12.21
N VAL A 49 21.73 13.87 -11.64
CA VAL A 49 22.45 14.96 -12.32
C VAL A 49 23.37 14.46 -13.43
N LYS A 50 24.16 13.41 -13.16
CA LYS A 50 25.20 12.90 -14.07
C LYS A 50 24.72 11.76 -14.94
N TYR A 51 23.90 10.86 -14.39
CA TYR A 51 23.50 9.63 -15.08
C TYR A 51 22.05 9.66 -15.58
N LYS A 52 21.28 10.71 -15.26
CA LYS A 52 19.85 10.84 -15.60
C LYS A 52 19.02 9.63 -15.15
N ILE A 53 19.47 8.97 -14.08
CA ILE A 53 18.77 7.87 -13.44
C ILE A 53 17.89 8.44 -12.34
N GLU A 54 16.58 8.26 -12.49
CA GLU A 54 15.60 8.63 -11.48
C GLU A 54 15.57 7.54 -10.40
N ILE A 55 15.92 7.91 -9.17
CA ILE A 55 15.88 6.99 -8.03
C ILE A 55 14.64 7.30 -7.22
N ALA A 56 13.71 6.36 -7.23
CA ALA A 56 12.57 6.38 -6.35
C ALA A 56 13.07 6.11 -4.91
N PHE A 57 12.98 7.10 -4.01
CA PHE A 57 13.49 7.02 -2.65
C PHE A 57 12.50 7.63 -1.63
N GLY A 58 12.43 7.01 -0.45
CA GLY A 58 11.61 7.46 0.67
C GLY A 58 10.20 6.85 0.72
N ASP A 59 9.48 7.18 1.79
CA ASP A 59 8.22 6.54 2.19
C ASP A 59 7.08 6.70 1.18
N ASN A 60 7.05 7.80 0.44
CA ASN A 60 5.98 8.06 -0.54
C ASN A 60 6.03 7.08 -1.72
N VAL A 61 7.23 6.68 -2.15
CA VAL A 61 7.41 5.67 -3.21
C VAL A 61 6.88 4.32 -2.75
N TYR A 62 7.08 3.96 -1.48
CA TYR A 62 6.55 2.72 -0.93
C TYR A 62 5.02 2.72 -0.88
N LYS A 63 4.40 3.84 -0.47
CA LYS A 63 2.94 3.99 -0.46
C LYS A 63 2.34 3.82 -1.86
N GLU A 64 2.86 4.53 -2.86
CA GLU A 64 2.40 4.41 -4.25
C GLU A 64 2.56 2.98 -4.80
N ASN A 65 3.68 2.32 -4.49
CA ASN A 65 3.91 0.93 -4.88
C ASN A 65 2.90 -0.04 -4.25
N ILE A 66 2.60 0.14 -2.96
CA ILE A 66 1.63 -0.69 -2.24
C ILE A 66 0.22 -0.46 -2.81
N GLU A 67 -0.18 0.79 -3.02
CA GLU A 67 -1.48 1.15 -3.61
C GLU A 67 -1.63 0.56 -5.01
N SER A 68 -0.62 0.70 -5.87
CA SER A 68 -0.61 0.10 -7.21
C SER A 68 -0.69 -1.43 -7.16
N THR A 69 -0.01 -2.06 -6.20
CA THR A 69 -0.03 -3.52 -6.03
C THR A 69 -1.40 -4.01 -5.60
N LEU A 70 -2.04 -3.34 -4.64
CA LEU A 70 -3.42 -3.62 -4.23
C LEU A 70 -4.40 -3.44 -5.39
N ALA A 71 -4.29 -2.32 -6.12
CA ALA A 71 -5.12 -2.04 -7.28
C ALA A 71 -5.00 -3.13 -8.37
N TYR A 72 -3.80 -3.68 -8.58
CA TYR A 72 -3.59 -4.79 -9.49
C TYR A 72 -4.34 -6.07 -9.06
N PHE A 73 -4.29 -6.43 -7.77
CA PHE A 73 -5.02 -7.59 -7.27
C PHE A 73 -6.53 -7.38 -7.36
N GLU A 74 -7.02 -6.19 -7.01
CA GLU A 74 -8.42 -5.81 -7.19
C GLU A 74 -8.85 -5.93 -8.66
N LEU A 75 -8.03 -5.43 -9.59
CA LEU A 75 -8.30 -5.50 -11.02
C LEU A 75 -8.38 -6.95 -11.51
N LYS A 76 -7.50 -7.82 -11.01
CA LYS A 76 -7.53 -9.25 -11.33
C LYS A 76 -8.82 -9.92 -10.85
N LEU A 77 -9.31 -9.57 -9.65
CA LEU A 77 -10.58 -10.07 -9.15
C LEU A 77 -11.76 -9.52 -9.96
N LEU A 78 -11.75 -8.22 -10.24
CA LEU A 78 -12.80 -7.54 -11.00
C LEU A 78 -12.96 -8.10 -12.42
N ARG A 79 -11.87 -8.47 -13.08
CA ARG A 79 -11.91 -9.15 -14.39
C ARG A 79 -12.58 -10.52 -14.34
N LYS A 80 -12.41 -11.26 -13.24
CA LYS A 80 -13.15 -12.52 -13.03
C LYS A 80 -14.64 -12.24 -12.89
N LEU A 81 -15.02 -11.26 -12.05
CA LEU A 81 -16.41 -10.85 -11.87
C LEU A 81 -17.07 -10.38 -13.18
N LEU A 82 -16.36 -9.61 -14.00
CA LEU A 82 -16.85 -9.21 -15.33
C LEU A 82 -17.14 -10.43 -16.22
N THR A 83 -16.26 -11.42 -16.20
CA THR A 83 -16.41 -12.66 -16.97
C THR A 83 -17.59 -13.48 -16.48
N GLU A 84 -17.74 -13.62 -15.16
CA GLU A 84 -18.85 -14.33 -14.53
C GLU A 84 -20.19 -13.65 -14.80
N ASN A 85 -20.26 -12.32 -14.64
CA ASN A 85 -21.46 -11.53 -14.92
C ASN A 85 -21.85 -11.64 -16.41
N MET A 86 -20.88 -11.57 -17.33
CA MET A 86 -21.13 -11.77 -18.76
C MET A 86 -21.70 -13.16 -19.05
N LYS A 87 -21.17 -14.21 -18.43
CA LYS A 87 -21.70 -15.57 -18.56
C LYS A 87 -23.12 -15.66 -18.01
N GLN A 88 -23.43 -15.04 -16.88
CA GLN A 88 -24.78 -15.01 -16.33
C GLN A 88 -25.76 -14.31 -17.27
N MET A 89 -25.37 -13.16 -17.86
CA MET A 89 -26.19 -12.46 -18.84
C MET A 89 -26.51 -13.31 -20.08
N GLN A 90 -25.59 -14.16 -20.54
CA GLN A 90 -25.81 -15.01 -21.71
C GLN A 90 -26.86 -16.10 -21.50
N HIS A 91 -27.09 -16.53 -20.25
CA HIS A 91 -27.97 -17.66 -19.94
C HIS A 91 -29.28 -17.23 -19.25
N GLU A 92 -29.37 -15.97 -18.81
CA GLU A 92 -30.56 -15.43 -18.17
C GLU A 92 -31.67 -15.16 -19.19
N GLN A 93 -32.91 -15.49 -18.83
CA GLN A 93 -34.09 -15.34 -19.70
C GLN A 93 -35.04 -14.26 -19.16
N ASP A 94 -34.92 -13.92 -17.88
CA ASP A 94 -35.70 -12.84 -17.27
C ASP A 94 -35.12 -11.48 -17.64
N VAL A 95 -35.90 -10.72 -18.43
CA VAL A 95 -35.55 -9.37 -18.90
C VAL A 95 -35.18 -8.43 -17.74
N GLN A 96 -35.87 -8.50 -16.60
CA GLN A 96 -35.57 -7.63 -15.44
C GLN A 96 -34.22 -7.97 -14.80
N LYS A 97 -33.87 -9.26 -14.75
CA LYS A 97 -32.56 -9.70 -14.27
C LYS A 97 -31.46 -9.36 -15.25
N ILE A 98 -31.70 -9.49 -16.57
CA ILE A 98 -30.75 -9.07 -17.61
C ILE A 98 -30.42 -7.57 -17.46
N VAL A 99 -31.43 -6.71 -17.27
CA VAL A 99 -31.22 -5.27 -17.05
C VAL A 99 -30.39 -5.00 -15.78
N THR A 100 -30.65 -5.75 -14.71
CA THR A 100 -29.86 -5.66 -13.47
C THR A 100 -28.41 -6.07 -13.69
N LEU A 101 -28.18 -7.17 -14.38
CA LEU A 101 -26.84 -7.67 -14.72
C LEU A 101 -26.09 -6.67 -15.62
N MET A 102 -26.75 -6.06 -16.60
CA MET A 102 -26.16 -5.01 -17.45
C MET A 102 -25.71 -3.79 -16.64
N LYS A 103 -26.54 -3.31 -15.70
CA LYS A 103 -26.17 -2.20 -14.80
C LYS A 103 -24.96 -2.57 -13.95
N SER A 104 -24.94 -3.78 -13.39
CA SER A 104 -23.81 -4.29 -12.62
C SER A 104 -22.54 -4.37 -13.49
N HIS A 105 -22.65 -4.86 -14.73
CA HIS A 105 -21.54 -4.93 -15.67
C HIS A 105 -20.97 -3.55 -16.00
N GLN A 106 -21.84 -2.55 -16.21
CA GLN A 106 -21.43 -1.17 -16.45
C GLN A 106 -20.67 -0.59 -15.24
N SER A 107 -21.17 -0.84 -14.02
CA SER A 107 -20.49 -0.41 -12.78
C SER A 107 -19.12 -1.07 -12.62
N LEU A 108 -19.02 -2.38 -12.88
CA LEU A 108 -17.75 -3.11 -12.86
C LEU A 108 -16.77 -2.55 -13.90
N LYS A 109 -17.24 -2.23 -15.11
CA LYS A 109 -16.40 -1.60 -16.15
C LYS A 109 -15.90 -0.21 -15.77
N GLN A 110 -16.74 0.58 -15.10
CA GLN A 110 -16.35 1.89 -14.60
C GLN A 110 -15.22 1.76 -13.55
N ARG A 111 -15.39 0.83 -12.60
CA ARG A 111 -14.37 0.55 -11.58
C ARG A 111 -13.08 -0.04 -12.19
N GLU A 112 -13.18 -0.83 -13.25
CA GLU A 112 -12.02 -1.30 -14.03
C GLU A 112 -11.18 -0.14 -14.54
N LYS A 113 -11.83 0.88 -15.13
CA LYS A 113 -11.18 2.08 -15.66
C LYS A 113 -10.47 2.87 -14.56
N GLU A 114 -11.10 3.01 -13.40
CA GLU A 114 -10.51 3.69 -12.24
C GLU A 114 -9.26 2.94 -11.74
N LEU A 115 -9.34 1.61 -11.58
CA LEU A 115 -8.19 0.81 -11.15
C LEU A 115 -7.03 0.87 -12.14
N MET A 116 -7.30 0.85 -13.45
CA MET A 116 -6.26 0.97 -14.47
C MET A 116 -5.53 2.32 -14.41
N SER A 117 -6.15 3.38 -13.87
CA SER A 117 -5.48 4.67 -13.68
C SER A 117 -4.54 4.70 -12.47
N ILE A 118 -4.72 3.78 -11.52
CA ILE A 118 -3.93 3.66 -10.28
C ILE A 118 -2.76 2.70 -10.46
N VAL A 119 -2.93 1.64 -11.27
CA VAL A 119 -1.86 0.68 -11.53
C VAL A 119 -0.73 1.37 -12.31
N ILE A 120 0.42 1.52 -11.67
CA ILE A 120 1.62 2.05 -12.29
C ILE A 120 2.16 0.98 -13.23
N VAL A 121 1.99 1.16 -14.55
CA VAL A 121 2.70 0.40 -15.56
C VAL A 121 4.12 0.96 -15.62
N ARG A 122 5.03 0.41 -14.80
CA ARG A 122 6.46 0.65 -15.01
C ARG A 122 6.87 -0.18 -16.23
N GLY A 123 7.01 0.49 -17.37
CA GLY A 123 7.63 -0.05 -18.59
C GLY A 123 9.12 -0.29 -18.41
#